data_AF-A0A7W9BUI4-F1
#
_entry.id   AF-A0A7W9BUI4-F1
#
_cell.length_a   1.000
_cell.length_b   1.000
_cell.length_c   1.000
_cell.angle_alpha   90.00
_cell.angle_beta   90.00
_cell.angle_gamma   90.00
#
_symmetry.space_group_name_H-M   'P 1'
#
loop_
_entity.id
_entity.type
_entity.pdbx_description
1 polymer ?
#
loop_
_entity_poly.entity_id
_entity_poly.type
_entity_poly.pdbx_seq_one_letter_code
_entity_poly.pdbx_strand_id
1 'polypeptide(L)'
;MKIVALLSSVTLCLAVPVVAQTAEPSASRAPPRFEGRLLVSVSDADMLPSAYKDDLLGPAVGPDALSVVRLDGRNADYRAVEVAVSNSVAGPPSSVAVTPDGRYAVVIETVGARRSAATTRLSQLGAGRLISLVDLRQPEKPLIVQRVEGFEAPLAVAIDPTGTLVAITHRAKSGTPPIALYKLAAGRLSAAMTPTLPDWKPGATIIAAAFHPREPVLALVDVSNAQLSFVRFATTANGDISLSRWGNTLTVEKDSYLVRFTPDARHVLVNGSYASADFNLEFSGAPRGSVDSYRVAASIDADNQPRHRFVDRVETGVIPEGMDVSPDGRFVITANLERSTPRPGDADMTRYASMSLIRLDPQTGRLKRVGDYAFDGALPEMAVFDNSSRFVAVTVFSQFDDPRARGSIDFWRIEGDPLDPERVEMVKTRHSIPVTRGPHTLAIVR
;
A
#
# COMPACT_ATOMS: atom_id res chain seq x y z
N MET A 1 -66.30 -61.70 -35.03
CA MET A 1 -67.14 -60.51 -34.74
C MET A 1 -66.76 -60.01 -33.35
N LYS A 2 -66.65 -58.69 -33.19
CA LYS A 2 -66.09 -57.93 -32.05
C LYS A 2 -66.45 -58.47 -30.66
N ILE A 3 -65.53 -58.36 -29.69
CA ILE A 3 -65.63 -57.48 -28.51
C ILE A 3 -64.34 -57.57 -27.69
N VAL A 4 -63.83 -56.39 -27.32
CA VAL A 4 -62.62 -56.08 -26.57
C VAL A 4 -62.84 -56.37 -25.08
N ALA A 5 -61.90 -57.06 -24.43
CA ALA A 5 -61.88 -57.27 -22.99
C ALA A 5 -60.93 -56.27 -22.32
N LEU A 6 -61.48 -55.39 -21.48
CA LEU A 6 -60.76 -54.49 -20.58
C LEU A 6 -60.26 -55.31 -19.37
N LEU A 7 -58.94 -55.32 -19.13
CA LEU A 7 -58.35 -55.87 -17.91
C LEU A 7 -57.47 -54.80 -17.25
N SER A 8 -58.01 -54.24 -16.18
CA SER A 8 -57.40 -53.26 -15.29
C SER A 8 -56.18 -53.87 -14.59
N SER A 9 -54.99 -53.30 -14.82
CA SER A 9 -53.76 -53.69 -14.12
C SER A 9 -53.52 -52.75 -12.94
N VAL A 10 -53.44 -53.33 -11.75
CA VAL A 10 -53.13 -52.66 -10.48
C VAL A 10 -51.62 -52.40 -10.41
N THR A 11 -51.23 -51.13 -10.26
CA THR A 11 -49.83 -50.71 -10.07
C THR A 11 -49.45 -50.86 -8.59
N LEU A 12 -48.48 -51.73 -8.31
CA LEU A 12 -47.90 -51.93 -6.99
C LEU A 12 -46.76 -50.91 -6.76
N CYS A 13 -46.96 -49.94 -5.86
CA CYS A 13 -45.92 -49.01 -5.44
C CYS A 13 -44.93 -49.69 -4.47
N LEU A 14 -43.67 -49.83 -4.90
CA LEU A 14 -42.56 -50.24 -4.03
C LEU A 14 -42.03 -49.02 -3.26
N ALA A 15 -42.15 -49.05 -1.94
CA ALA A 15 -41.56 -48.06 -1.04
C ALA A 15 -40.08 -48.37 -0.80
N VAL A 16 -39.20 -47.43 -1.16
CA VAL A 16 -37.76 -47.47 -0.83
C VAL A 16 -37.57 -46.81 0.54
N PRO A 17 -36.89 -47.44 1.52
CA PRO A 17 -36.63 -46.80 2.79
C PRO A 17 -35.58 -45.70 2.63
N VAL A 18 -35.97 -44.47 2.98
CA VAL A 18 -35.06 -43.32 3.10
C VAL A 18 -34.19 -43.55 4.33
N VAL A 19 -32.92 -43.85 4.13
CA VAL A 19 -31.91 -43.81 5.19
C VAL A 19 -31.65 -42.33 5.47
N ALA A 20 -32.08 -41.87 6.65
CA ALA A 20 -31.77 -40.54 7.14
C ALA A 20 -30.24 -40.43 7.33
N GLN A 21 -29.57 -39.68 6.45
CA GLN A 21 -28.21 -39.20 6.70
C GLN A 21 -28.28 -38.27 7.91
N THR A 22 -27.81 -38.74 9.06
CA THR A 22 -27.49 -37.88 10.19
C THR A 22 -26.38 -36.95 9.74
N ALA A 23 -26.72 -35.68 9.49
CA ALA A 23 -25.75 -34.63 9.25
C ALA A 23 -24.76 -34.62 10.42
N GLU A 24 -23.47 -34.85 10.12
CA GLU A 24 -22.44 -34.64 11.10
C GLU A 24 -22.52 -33.20 11.61
N PRO A 25 -22.38 -32.95 12.92
CA PRO A 25 -22.32 -31.60 13.43
C PRO A 25 -21.14 -30.90 12.75
N SER A 26 -21.48 -29.86 11.97
CA SER A 26 -20.54 -28.94 11.34
C SER A 26 -19.36 -28.70 12.27
N ALA A 27 -18.20 -29.24 11.88
CA ALA A 27 -16.95 -28.94 12.57
C ALA A 27 -16.87 -27.43 12.69
N SER A 28 -16.84 -26.93 13.94
CA SER A 28 -16.70 -25.53 14.28
C SER A 28 -15.56 -24.94 13.43
N ARG A 29 -15.93 -24.30 12.32
CA ARG A 29 -14.96 -23.71 11.41
C ARG A 29 -14.38 -22.54 12.18
N ALA A 30 -13.10 -22.65 12.55
CA ALA A 30 -12.39 -21.57 13.20
C ALA A 30 -12.66 -20.27 12.42
N PRO A 31 -12.91 -19.14 13.11
CA PRO A 31 -13.24 -17.90 12.43
C PRO A 31 -12.13 -17.58 11.42
N PRO A 32 -12.49 -17.12 10.20
CA PRO A 32 -11.51 -16.85 9.15
C PRO A 32 -10.49 -15.81 9.64
N ARG A 33 -9.24 -16.04 9.25
CA ARG A 33 -8.03 -15.43 9.80
C ARG A 33 -7.44 -14.45 8.80
N PHE A 34 -6.77 -13.41 9.28
CA PHE A 34 -5.93 -12.58 8.40
C PHE A 34 -4.65 -13.35 8.05
N GLU A 35 -4.45 -13.68 6.78
CA GLU A 35 -3.37 -14.56 6.32
C GLU A 35 -2.11 -13.79 5.90
N GLY A 36 -0.97 -14.19 6.45
CA GLY A 36 0.36 -13.65 6.14
C GLY A 36 1.38 -14.15 7.14
N ARG A 37 2.62 -13.68 7.04
CA ARG A 37 3.69 -13.97 8.01
C ARG A 37 3.91 -12.82 9.00
N LEU A 38 4.04 -11.59 8.49
CA LEU A 38 4.26 -10.38 9.28
C LEU A 38 3.45 -9.21 8.72
N LEU A 39 2.98 -8.31 9.58
CA LEU A 39 2.74 -6.90 9.21
C LEU A 39 3.85 -6.04 9.77
N VAL A 40 4.31 -5.08 8.98
CA VAL A 40 5.35 -4.12 9.35
C VAL A 40 4.82 -2.73 9.04
N SER A 41 4.80 -1.84 10.04
CA SER A 41 4.34 -0.46 9.88
C SER A 41 5.30 0.49 10.55
N VAL A 42 5.46 1.69 9.99
CA VAL A 42 6.17 2.79 10.66
C VAL A 42 5.18 3.82 11.15
N SER A 43 5.51 4.38 12.31
CA SER A 43 4.73 5.36 13.05
C SER A 43 5.55 6.63 13.29
N ASP A 44 4.97 7.77 12.95
CA ASP A 44 5.47 9.12 13.27
C ASP A 44 4.83 9.60 14.59
N ALA A 45 5.60 9.51 15.66
CA ALA A 45 5.14 9.91 16.98
C ALA A 45 5.18 11.42 17.17
N ASP A 46 5.86 12.15 16.29
CA ASP A 46 6.08 13.59 16.41
C ASP A 46 4.87 14.39 15.95
N MET A 47 4.17 13.95 14.90
CA MET A 47 3.10 14.70 14.24
C MET A 47 1.68 14.41 14.78
N LEU A 48 0.81 15.42 14.64
CA LEU A 48 -0.65 15.27 14.65
C LEU A 48 -1.17 15.39 13.21
N PRO A 49 -2.36 14.83 12.88
CA PRO A 49 -2.93 14.99 11.53
C PRO A 49 -3.05 16.46 11.08
N SER A 50 -3.34 17.38 12.01
CA SER A 50 -3.49 18.81 11.71
C SER A 50 -2.21 19.51 11.31
N ALA A 51 -1.05 18.92 11.59
CA ALA A 51 0.27 19.50 11.27
C ALA A 51 0.43 19.79 9.77
N TYR A 52 -0.25 19.04 8.90
CA TYR A 52 -0.30 19.32 7.45
C TYR A 52 -0.90 20.67 7.10
N LYS A 53 -1.81 21.19 7.94
CA LYS A 53 -2.52 22.45 7.71
C LYS A 53 -1.97 23.59 8.57
N ASP A 54 -1.65 23.31 9.83
CA ASP A 54 -1.35 24.33 10.83
C ASP A 54 0.12 24.42 11.27
N ASP A 55 0.95 23.52 10.72
CA ASP A 55 2.38 23.42 11.03
C ASP A 55 2.68 23.14 12.51
N LEU A 56 1.76 22.58 13.31
CA LEU A 56 1.97 22.26 14.73
C LEU A 56 2.06 20.75 14.98
N LEU A 57 3.19 20.32 15.54
CA LEU A 57 3.46 18.90 15.88
C LEU A 57 2.63 18.39 17.07
N GLY A 58 2.14 19.28 17.92
CA GLY A 58 1.52 18.90 19.19
C GLY A 58 2.53 18.39 20.24
N PRO A 59 2.06 17.70 21.29
CA PRO A 59 2.92 17.20 22.34
C PRO A 59 3.80 16.04 21.85
N ALA A 60 5.05 16.01 22.31
CA ALA A 60 5.93 14.86 22.11
C ALA A 60 5.45 13.69 22.98
N VAL A 61 5.11 12.56 22.36
CA VAL A 61 4.51 11.39 23.05
C VAL A 61 5.41 10.15 23.06
N GLY A 62 6.55 10.21 22.37
CA GLY A 62 7.50 9.09 22.27
C GLY A 62 8.39 9.25 21.04
N PRO A 63 9.33 8.31 20.82
CA PRO A 63 10.07 8.24 19.58
C PRO A 63 9.19 7.64 18.47
N ASP A 64 9.54 7.96 17.23
CA ASP A 64 9.06 7.23 16.06
C ASP A 64 9.42 5.74 16.14
N ALA A 65 8.58 4.89 15.56
CA ALA A 65 8.68 3.45 15.72
C ALA A 65 8.46 2.68 14.42
N LEU A 66 9.08 1.51 14.33
CA LEU A 66 8.69 0.43 13.44
C LEU A 66 7.98 -0.65 14.27
N SER A 67 6.70 -0.86 14.00
CA SER A 67 5.87 -1.94 14.53
C SER A 67 6.00 -3.21 13.69
N VAL A 68 6.20 -4.35 14.35
CA VAL A 68 6.19 -5.69 13.76
C VAL A 68 5.10 -6.51 14.41
N VAL A 69 4.15 -7.00 13.62
CA VAL A 69 3.07 -7.89 14.08
C VAL A 69 3.29 -9.26 13.48
N ARG A 70 3.40 -10.28 14.33
CA ARG A 70 3.41 -11.67 13.89
C ARG A 70 2.02 -12.13 13.51
N LEU A 71 1.90 -12.65 12.30
CA LEU A 71 0.66 -13.23 11.76
C LEU A 71 0.72 -14.76 11.79
N ASP A 72 1.32 -15.36 12.82
CA ASP A 72 1.40 -16.82 13.03
C ASP A 72 0.74 -17.26 14.37
N GLY A 73 -0.37 -16.62 14.74
CA GLY A 73 -1.30 -17.07 15.79
C GLY A 73 -2.77 -16.77 15.48
N ARG A 74 -3.67 -16.91 16.46
CA ARG A 74 -5.07 -16.47 16.28
C ARG A 74 -5.11 -14.95 16.16
N ASN A 75 -6.02 -14.40 15.35
CA ASN A 75 -6.16 -12.93 15.21
C ASN A 75 -6.24 -12.23 16.58
N ALA A 76 -6.98 -12.79 17.55
CA ALA A 76 -7.13 -12.21 18.89
C ALA A 76 -5.82 -12.05 19.67
N ASP A 77 -4.76 -12.76 19.28
CA ASP A 77 -3.45 -12.78 19.93
C ASP A 77 -2.43 -11.86 19.22
N TYR A 78 -2.78 -11.24 18.08
CA TYR A 78 -1.88 -10.35 17.35
C TYR A 78 -1.53 -9.11 18.17
N ARG A 79 -0.24 -8.83 18.33
CA ARG A 79 0.30 -7.68 19.04
C ARG A 79 1.47 -7.11 18.25
N ALA A 80 1.65 -5.81 18.31
CA ALA A 80 2.82 -5.15 17.77
C ALA A 80 4.00 -5.25 18.75
N VAL A 81 5.18 -5.54 18.23
CA VAL A 81 6.47 -5.35 18.88
C VAL A 81 7.16 -4.20 18.16
N GLU A 82 7.60 -3.19 18.91
CA GLU A 82 8.13 -1.95 18.34
C GLU A 82 9.63 -1.80 18.57
N VAL A 83 10.31 -1.24 17.58
CA VAL A 83 11.68 -0.75 17.68
C VAL A 83 11.73 0.72 17.27
N ALA A 84 12.41 1.56 18.05
CA ALA A 84 12.52 2.98 17.75
C ALA A 84 13.34 3.21 16.48
N VAL A 85 12.72 3.79 15.45
CA VAL A 85 13.30 4.01 14.12
C VAL A 85 12.82 5.37 13.61
N SER A 86 13.75 6.28 13.33
CA SER A 86 13.44 7.59 12.74
C SER A 86 12.74 7.41 11.40
N ASN A 87 11.59 8.06 11.24
CA ASN A 87 10.81 8.10 10.02
C ASN A 87 9.92 9.36 10.06
N SER A 88 9.06 9.57 9.07
CA SER A 88 8.14 10.70 9.09
C SER A 88 6.96 10.44 8.18
N VAL A 89 5.77 10.84 8.64
CA VAL A 89 4.55 10.79 7.84
C VAL A 89 4.58 11.80 6.69
N ALA A 90 5.27 12.93 6.88
CA ALA A 90 5.38 13.96 5.86
C ALA A 90 6.11 13.45 4.60
N GLY A 91 5.33 13.07 3.58
CA GLY A 91 5.78 12.51 2.32
C GLY A 91 4.79 11.47 1.80
N PRO A 92 5.16 10.69 0.77
CA PRO A 92 4.37 9.55 0.32
C PRO A 92 4.38 8.40 1.34
N PRO A 93 3.32 7.59 1.45
CA PRO A 93 3.25 6.40 2.32
C PRO A 93 4.03 5.22 1.71
N SER A 94 5.33 5.44 1.55
CA SER A 94 6.30 4.50 0.99
C SER A 94 7.62 4.56 1.75
N SER A 95 7.55 4.84 3.06
CA SER A 95 8.71 5.02 3.96
C SER A 95 9.27 3.71 4.54
N VAL A 96 8.64 2.56 4.31
CA VAL A 96 9.16 1.23 4.63
C VAL A 96 8.90 0.22 3.51
N ALA A 97 9.89 -0.63 3.26
CA ALA A 97 9.76 -1.82 2.40
C ALA A 97 10.39 -3.03 3.09
N VAL A 98 9.86 -4.23 2.83
CA VAL A 98 10.30 -5.48 3.46
C VAL A 98 10.79 -6.45 2.39
N THR A 99 11.87 -7.19 2.69
CA THR A 99 12.37 -8.22 1.76
C THR A 99 11.33 -9.33 1.57
N PRO A 100 11.23 -9.93 0.36
CA PRO A 100 10.24 -10.98 0.09
C PRO A 100 10.34 -12.18 1.04
N ASP A 101 11.54 -12.50 1.52
CA ASP A 101 11.76 -13.57 2.51
C ASP A 101 11.38 -13.19 3.95
N GLY A 102 11.03 -11.92 4.19
CA GLY A 102 10.62 -11.38 5.48
C GLY A 102 11.76 -11.20 6.48
N ARG A 103 13.03 -11.21 6.03
CA ARG A 103 14.18 -11.12 6.93
C ARG A 103 14.59 -9.70 7.26
N TYR A 104 14.33 -8.73 6.40
CA TYR A 104 14.75 -7.35 6.61
C TYR A 104 13.67 -6.35 6.22
N ALA A 105 13.57 -5.24 6.96
CA ALA A 105 12.88 -4.03 6.54
C ALA A 105 13.89 -2.90 6.29
N VAL A 106 13.67 -2.11 5.25
CA VAL A 106 14.37 -0.86 5.00
C VAL A 106 13.41 0.29 5.30
N VAL A 107 13.78 1.17 6.21
CA VAL A 107 13.02 2.37 6.58
C VAL A 107 13.79 3.61 6.15
N ILE A 108 13.10 4.58 5.56
CA ILE A 108 13.65 5.88 5.16
C ILE A 108 13.06 7.01 6.01
N GLU A 109 13.90 7.98 6.35
CA GLU A 109 13.54 9.19 7.08
C GLU A 109 13.32 10.34 6.09
N THR A 110 12.05 10.63 5.75
CA THR A 110 11.70 11.68 4.77
C THR A 110 11.96 13.09 5.34
N VAL A 111 11.51 13.32 6.57
CA VAL A 111 11.79 14.49 7.43
C VAL A 111 12.49 14.01 8.69
N GLY A 112 13.45 14.80 9.19
CA GLY A 112 14.26 14.43 10.34
C GLY A 112 13.52 14.51 11.67
N ALA A 113 13.86 13.62 12.59
CA ALA A 113 13.24 13.52 13.92
C ALA A 113 13.23 14.84 14.72
N ARG A 114 12.21 15.00 15.58
CA ARG A 114 12.13 16.06 16.58
C ARG A 114 13.22 15.89 17.66
N ARG A 115 14.27 16.69 17.58
CA ARG A 115 15.42 16.62 18.50
C ARG A 115 15.19 17.26 19.87
N SER A 116 14.16 18.10 20.00
CA SER A 116 13.88 18.85 21.22
C SER A 116 12.38 19.03 21.40
N ALA A 117 11.91 18.96 22.65
CA ALA A 117 10.52 19.28 22.99
C ALA A 117 10.16 20.75 22.64
N ALA A 118 11.16 21.64 22.58
CA ALA A 118 10.98 23.04 22.18
C ALA A 118 10.67 23.23 20.69
N THR A 119 10.99 22.25 19.84
CA THR A 119 10.56 22.22 18.45
C THR A 119 9.06 21.92 18.44
N THR A 120 8.24 22.87 18.04
CA THR A 120 6.77 22.74 18.07
C THR A 120 6.16 22.72 16.68
N ARG A 121 6.97 22.94 15.63
CA ARG A 121 6.50 23.05 14.25
C ARG A 121 7.14 22.05 13.31
N LEU A 122 6.36 21.62 12.32
CA LEU A 122 6.83 20.70 11.27
C LEU A 122 7.92 21.37 10.42
N SER A 123 7.75 22.64 10.07
CA SER A 123 8.70 23.45 9.30
C SER A 123 10.05 23.66 9.98
N GLN A 124 10.14 23.41 11.30
CA GLN A 124 11.40 23.44 12.05
C GLN A 124 12.17 22.13 11.99
N LEU A 125 11.54 21.04 11.53
CA LEU A 125 12.21 19.77 11.31
C LEU A 125 13.07 19.88 10.05
N GLY A 126 14.33 19.43 10.15
CA GLY A 126 15.25 19.42 9.02
C GLY A 126 14.89 18.32 8.02
N ALA A 127 15.38 18.42 6.78
CA ALA A 127 15.22 17.34 5.82
C ALA A 127 15.89 16.04 6.33
N GLY A 128 15.17 14.93 6.23
CA GLY A 128 15.64 13.62 6.62
C GLY A 128 16.67 13.06 5.64
N ARG A 129 17.42 12.05 6.07
CA ARG A 129 18.41 11.36 5.22
C ARG A 129 18.77 9.96 5.70
N LEU A 130 18.28 9.57 6.87
CA LEU A 130 18.62 8.28 7.45
C LEU A 130 17.92 7.14 6.70
N ILE A 131 18.68 6.10 6.39
CA ILE A 131 18.17 4.80 5.94
C ILE A 131 18.51 3.80 7.05
N SER A 132 17.49 3.14 7.61
CA SER A 132 17.66 2.13 8.65
C SER A 132 17.32 0.75 8.10
N LEU A 133 18.23 -0.21 8.26
CA LEU A 133 17.99 -1.62 7.96
C LEU A 133 17.66 -2.35 9.27
N VAL A 134 16.46 -2.92 9.34
CA VAL A 134 15.96 -3.66 10.50
C VAL A 134 15.94 -5.15 10.17
N ASP A 135 16.52 -5.96 11.04
CA ASP A 135 16.43 -7.42 11.02
C ASP A 135 15.12 -7.88 11.68
N LEU A 136 14.38 -8.70 10.94
CA LEU A 136 13.06 -9.24 11.29
C LEU A 136 13.09 -10.76 11.51
N ARG A 137 14.26 -11.40 11.51
CA ARG A 137 14.37 -12.86 11.70
C ARG A 137 13.88 -13.33 13.07
N GLN A 138 13.89 -12.44 14.06
CA GLN A 138 13.27 -12.61 15.37
C GLN A 138 12.20 -11.52 15.53
N PRO A 139 10.98 -11.71 15.01
CA PRO A 139 9.96 -10.65 14.98
C PRO A 139 9.54 -10.16 16.37
N GLU A 140 9.72 -10.96 17.41
CA GLU A 140 9.54 -10.58 18.82
C GLU A 140 10.63 -9.67 19.36
N LYS A 141 11.70 -9.45 18.60
CA LYS A 141 12.84 -8.60 18.96
C LYS A 141 13.49 -8.02 17.69
N PRO A 142 12.78 -7.17 16.93
CA PRO A 142 13.35 -6.54 15.74
C PRO A 142 14.54 -5.66 16.10
N LEU A 143 15.58 -5.68 15.27
CA LEU A 143 16.88 -5.07 15.59
C LEU A 143 17.39 -4.24 14.41
N ILE A 144 17.76 -2.99 14.65
CA ILE A 144 18.44 -2.18 13.62
C ILE A 144 19.87 -2.72 13.46
N VAL A 145 20.17 -3.29 12.30
CA VAL A 145 21.48 -3.89 11.99
C VAL A 145 22.40 -2.97 11.20
N GLN A 146 21.85 -1.93 10.58
CA GLN A 146 22.63 -0.90 9.89
C GLN A 146 21.87 0.42 9.85
N ARG A 147 22.63 1.52 9.91
CA ARG A 147 22.18 2.86 9.54
C ARG A 147 23.10 3.40 8.46
N VAL A 148 22.52 3.95 7.40
CA VAL A 148 23.23 4.56 6.27
C VAL A 148 22.72 5.99 6.12
N GLU A 149 23.63 6.94 5.92
CA GLU A 149 23.25 8.28 5.50
C GLU A 149 23.06 8.27 3.98
N GLY A 150 21.82 8.48 3.55
CA GLY A 150 21.43 8.55 2.15
C GLY A 150 21.36 9.97 1.62
N PHE A 151 20.61 10.15 0.54
CA PHE A 151 20.31 11.46 -0.01
C PHE A 151 19.27 12.18 0.85
N GLU A 152 19.31 13.51 0.82
CA GLU A 152 18.41 14.37 1.56
C GLU A 152 16.96 14.26 1.03
N ALA A 153 15.99 14.23 1.95
CA ALA A 153 14.57 14.09 1.68
C ALA A 153 14.25 12.90 0.75
N PRO A 154 14.53 11.65 1.19
CA PRO A 154 14.04 10.47 0.50
C PRO A 154 12.50 10.50 0.47
N LEU A 155 11.90 9.89 -0.56
CA LEU A 155 10.45 9.96 -0.82
C LEU A 155 9.80 8.58 -0.83
N ALA A 156 10.42 7.60 -1.47
CA ALA A 156 9.91 6.23 -1.52
C ALA A 156 11.06 5.22 -1.46
N VAL A 157 10.83 4.09 -0.78
CA VAL A 157 11.69 2.91 -0.82
C VAL A 157 10.96 1.72 -1.43
N ALA A 158 11.64 0.99 -2.30
CA ALA A 158 11.17 -0.27 -2.89
C ALA A 158 12.29 -1.32 -2.86
N ILE A 159 11.91 -2.59 -2.74
CA ILE A 159 12.82 -3.74 -2.77
C ILE A 159 12.40 -4.65 -3.93
N ASP A 160 13.36 -5.13 -4.70
CA ASP A 160 13.10 -5.99 -5.84
C ASP A 160 12.58 -7.39 -5.41
N PRO A 161 11.93 -8.15 -6.32
CA PRO A 161 11.39 -9.47 -6.00
C PRO A 161 12.44 -10.51 -5.56
N THR A 162 13.73 -10.29 -5.83
CA THR A 162 14.80 -11.17 -5.33
C THR A 162 15.27 -10.81 -3.92
N GLY A 163 14.91 -9.62 -3.42
CA GLY A 163 15.34 -9.12 -2.12
C GLY A 163 16.80 -8.65 -2.07
N THR A 164 17.40 -8.37 -3.23
CA THR A 164 18.84 -8.06 -3.35
C THR A 164 19.14 -6.64 -3.82
N LEU A 165 18.14 -5.92 -4.33
CA LEU A 165 18.27 -4.54 -4.78
C LEU A 165 17.19 -3.67 -4.15
N VAL A 166 17.61 -2.53 -3.61
CA VAL A 166 16.76 -1.51 -3.00
C VAL A 166 16.84 -0.25 -3.84
N ALA A 167 15.69 0.29 -4.23
CA ALA A 167 15.59 1.60 -4.89
C ALA A 167 15.02 2.60 -3.89
N ILE A 168 15.67 3.76 -3.78
CA ILE A 168 15.19 4.89 -2.98
C ILE A 168 15.12 6.12 -3.88
N THR A 169 13.92 6.68 -4.02
CA THR A 169 13.75 7.99 -4.66
C THR A 169 13.93 9.09 -3.62
N HIS A 170 14.37 10.27 -4.05
CA HIS A 170 14.61 11.40 -3.16
C HIS A 170 14.36 12.73 -3.86
N ARG A 171 14.28 13.84 -3.14
CA ARG A 171 14.18 15.16 -3.78
C ARG A 171 15.40 15.41 -4.67
N ALA A 172 15.15 15.90 -5.88
CA ALA A 172 16.20 16.21 -6.82
C ALA A 172 17.07 17.36 -6.31
N LYS A 173 18.39 17.20 -6.40
CA LYS A 173 19.35 18.31 -6.33
C LYS A 173 19.88 18.59 -7.74
N SER A 174 20.30 19.83 -8.00
CA SER A 174 20.73 20.26 -9.34
C SER A 174 21.68 19.24 -9.99
N GLY A 175 21.29 18.74 -11.17
CA GLY A 175 22.11 17.85 -11.99
C GLY A 175 22.19 16.37 -11.55
N THR A 176 21.56 15.96 -10.45
CA THR A 176 21.59 14.54 -10.00
C THR A 176 20.20 13.91 -10.12
N PRO A 177 20.04 12.77 -10.82
CA PRO A 177 18.78 12.05 -10.86
C PRO A 177 18.27 11.71 -9.45
N PRO A 178 16.97 11.86 -9.18
CA PRO A 178 16.34 11.66 -7.86
C PRO A 178 16.15 10.19 -7.49
N ILE A 179 17.14 9.34 -7.77
CA ILE A 179 17.09 7.91 -7.47
C ILE A 179 18.48 7.36 -7.10
N ALA A 180 18.52 6.62 -6.00
CA ALA A 180 19.67 5.88 -5.54
C ALA A 180 19.34 4.38 -5.42
N LEU A 181 20.26 3.54 -5.87
CA LEU A 181 20.15 2.08 -5.79
C LEU A 181 21.18 1.53 -4.78
N TYR A 182 20.76 0.55 -4.00
CA TYR A 182 21.61 -0.11 -3.00
C TYR A 182 21.47 -1.62 -3.17
N LYS A 183 22.60 -2.34 -3.20
CA LYS A 183 22.55 -3.80 -3.08
C LYS A 183 22.32 -4.17 -1.62
N LEU A 184 21.45 -5.14 -1.38
CA LEU A 184 21.21 -5.73 -0.07
C LEU A 184 21.77 -7.15 -0.05
N ALA A 185 22.75 -7.40 0.80
CA ALA A 185 23.34 -8.73 0.99
C ALA A 185 23.75 -8.94 2.44
N ALA A 186 23.43 -10.12 2.99
CA ALA A 186 23.83 -10.53 4.33
C ALA A 186 23.53 -9.48 5.43
N GLY A 187 22.36 -8.82 5.35
CA GLY A 187 21.95 -7.80 6.31
C GLY A 187 22.76 -6.51 6.23
N ARG A 188 23.27 -6.16 5.05
CA ARG A 188 23.94 -4.88 4.77
C ARG A 188 23.54 -4.32 3.40
N LEU A 189 23.25 -3.02 3.39
CA LEU A 189 23.20 -2.17 2.21
C LEU A 189 24.62 -1.80 1.78
N SER A 190 24.86 -1.82 0.47
CA SER A 190 26.07 -1.29 -0.16
C SER A 190 26.14 0.24 -0.06
N ALA A 191 27.23 0.83 -0.58
CA ALA A 191 27.21 2.24 -0.94
C ALA A 191 26.12 2.52 -2.00
N ALA A 192 25.64 3.76 -2.03
CA ALA A 192 24.64 4.20 -2.99
C ALA A 192 25.22 4.20 -4.42
N MET A 193 24.46 3.68 -5.37
CA MET A 193 24.70 3.79 -6.80
C MET A 193 23.70 4.79 -7.38
N THR A 194 24.18 5.78 -8.13
CA THR A 194 23.35 6.80 -8.79
C THR A 194 23.50 6.72 -10.30
N PRO A 195 22.91 5.70 -10.96
CA PRO A 195 22.96 5.61 -12.41
C PRO A 195 22.27 6.80 -13.06
N THR A 196 22.68 7.12 -14.29
CA THR A 196 21.94 8.03 -15.14
C THR A 196 20.51 7.51 -15.31
N LEU A 197 19.52 8.37 -15.09
CA LEU A 197 18.13 8.06 -15.34
C LEU A 197 17.75 8.53 -16.76
N PRO A 198 17.41 7.63 -17.69
CA PRO A 198 17.03 7.99 -19.06
C PRO A 198 15.85 8.96 -19.05
N ASP A 199 15.93 10.00 -19.89
CA ASP A 199 14.85 10.97 -20.15
C ASP A 199 14.39 11.81 -18.96
N TRP A 200 15.06 11.68 -17.82
CA TRP A 200 14.81 12.52 -16.66
C TRP A 200 15.20 13.97 -16.96
N LYS A 201 14.29 14.88 -16.62
CA LYS A 201 14.51 16.31 -16.75
C LYS A 201 15.06 16.87 -15.44
N PRO A 202 16.14 17.67 -15.46
CA PRO A 202 16.66 18.31 -14.25
C PRO A 202 15.56 19.02 -13.45
N GLY A 203 15.49 18.73 -12.15
CA GLY A 203 14.50 19.28 -11.23
C GLY A 203 13.16 18.52 -11.16
N ALA A 204 12.91 17.55 -12.04
CA ALA A 204 11.72 16.72 -11.95
C ALA A 204 11.77 15.79 -10.72
N THR A 205 10.64 15.65 -10.04
CA THR A 205 10.49 14.85 -8.82
C THR A 205 9.94 13.48 -9.14
N ILE A 206 10.73 12.43 -8.85
CA ILE A 206 10.26 11.05 -8.92
C ILE A 206 9.72 10.67 -7.53
N ILE A 207 8.39 10.67 -7.39
CA ILE A 207 7.73 10.51 -6.09
C ILE A 207 7.63 9.05 -5.66
N ALA A 208 7.52 8.12 -6.62
CA ALA A 208 7.38 6.70 -6.34
C ALA A 208 8.13 5.82 -7.33
N ALA A 209 8.51 4.65 -6.85
CA ALA A 209 9.16 3.60 -7.63
C ALA A 209 8.58 2.22 -7.26
N ALA A 210 8.41 1.33 -8.23
CA ALA A 210 8.04 -0.06 -7.99
C ALA A 210 8.77 -1.00 -8.94
N PHE A 211 9.32 -2.10 -8.40
CA PHE A 211 9.92 -3.13 -9.21
C PHE A 211 8.86 -3.98 -9.91
N HIS A 212 9.10 -4.30 -11.17
CA HIS A 212 8.28 -5.25 -11.91
C HIS A 212 8.40 -6.64 -11.26
N PRO A 213 7.29 -7.37 -11.01
CA PRO A 213 7.32 -8.62 -10.26
C PRO A 213 8.16 -9.75 -10.88
N ARG A 214 8.47 -9.69 -12.18
CA ARG A 214 9.07 -10.80 -12.95
C ARG A 214 10.23 -10.41 -13.87
N GLU A 215 10.46 -9.13 -14.09
CA GLU A 215 11.45 -8.64 -15.05
C GLU A 215 12.34 -7.63 -14.35
N PRO A 216 13.58 -7.43 -14.81
CA PRO A 216 14.48 -6.43 -14.23
C PRO A 216 14.08 -5.03 -14.72
N VAL A 217 12.88 -4.60 -14.35
CA VAL A 217 12.26 -3.32 -14.73
C VAL A 217 11.81 -2.60 -13.47
N LEU A 218 11.94 -1.27 -13.49
CA LEU A 218 11.45 -0.37 -12.45
C LEU A 218 10.46 0.62 -13.09
N ALA A 219 9.26 0.70 -12.55
CA ALA A 219 8.29 1.75 -12.86
C ALA A 219 8.57 2.96 -11.97
N LEU A 220 8.50 4.16 -12.55
CA LEU A 220 8.80 5.43 -11.88
C LEU A 220 7.69 6.44 -12.17
N VAL A 221 7.20 7.11 -11.12
CA VAL A 221 6.21 8.18 -11.23
C VAL A 221 6.92 9.53 -11.07
N ASP A 222 6.97 10.30 -12.16
CA ASP A 222 7.38 11.69 -12.17
C ASP A 222 6.15 12.57 -11.94
N VAL A 223 6.01 13.10 -10.73
CA VAL A 223 4.86 13.93 -10.36
C VAL A 223 4.95 15.32 -10.98
N SER A 224 6.16 15.83 -11.23
CA SER A 224 6.38 17.15 -11.84
C SER A 224 5.93 17.21 -13.29
N ASN A 225 6.04 16.09 -14.02
CA ASN A 225 5.63 15.98 -15.42
C ASN A 225 4.35 15.15 -15.62
N ALA A 226 3.68 14.73 -14.55
CA ALA A 226 2.53 13.83 -14.58
C ALA A 226 2.79 12.61 -15.50
N GLN A 227 3.92 11.93 -15.27
CA GLN A 227 4.41 10.88 -16.15
C GLN A 227 4.75 9.60 -15.40
N LEU A 228 4.33 8.47 -15.97
CA LEU A 228 4.80 7.14 -15.63
C LEU A 228 5.83 6.69 -16.68
N SER A 229 6.99 6.25 -16.22
CA SER A 229 8.08 5.74 -17.05
C SER A 229 8.55 4.39 -16.54
N PHE A 230 9.21 3.63 -17.42
CA PHE A 230 9.78 2.33 -17.09
C PHE A 230 11.23 2.27 -17.55
N VAL A 231 12.08 1.77 -16.67
CA VAL A 231 13.51 1.58 -16.95
C VAL A 231 13.88 0.13 -16.70
N ARG A 232 14.63 -0.46 -17.61
CA ARG A 232 15.27 -1.76 -17.40
C ARG A 232 16.57 -1.53 -16.65
N PHE A 233 16.86 -2.37 -15.66
CA PHE A 233 18.11 -2.36 -14.94
C PHE A 233 18.95 -3.60 -15.26
N ALA A 234 20.26 -3.43 -15.27
CA ALA A 234 21.21 -4.52 -15.47
C ALA A 234 22.46 -4.28 -14.63
N THR A 235 23.10 -5.37 -14.19
CA THR A 235 24.41 -5.27 -13.52
C THR A 235 25.50 -5.13 -14.57
N THR A 236 26.36 -4.12 -14.43
CA THR A 236 27.50 -3.88 -15.30
C THR A 236 28.66 -4.83 -14.97
N ALA A 237 29.68 -4.89 -15.84
CA ALA A 237 30.87 -5.71 -15.59
C ALA A 237 31.60 -5.35 -14.28
N ASN A 238 31.51 -4.10 -13.84
CA ASN A 238 32.13 -3.60 -12.61
C ASN A 238 31.25 -3.83 -11.37
N GLY A 239 30.06 -4.40 -11.55
CA GLY A 239 29.11 -4.65 -10.47
C GLY A 239 28.16 -3.48 -10.17
N ASP A 240 28.25 -2.34 -10.85
CA ASP A 240 27.26 -1.26 -10.72
C ASP A 240 25.95 -1.63 -11.41
N ILE A 241 24.91 -0.82 -11.24
CA ILE A 241 23.64 -0.96 -11.96
C ILE A 241 23.56 0.11 -13.05
N SER A 242 23.21 -0.28 -14.28
CA SER A 242 22.85 0.64 -15.36
C SER A 242 21.34 0.67 -15.57
N LEU A 243 20.78 1.83 -15.91
CA LEU A 243 19.38 2.00 -16.28
C LEU A 243 19.26 2.36 -17.77
N SER A 244 18.34 1.71 -18.47
CA SER A 244 17.98 2.04 -19.85
C SER A 244 16.47 2.16 -19.98
N ARG A 245 16.00 3.04 -20.87
CA ARG A 245 14.56 3.16 -21.17
C ARG A 245 13.99 1.79 -21.54
N TRP A 246 12.78 1.49 -21.07
CA TRP A 246 12.01 0.32 -21.48
C TRP A 246 10.63 0.78 -21.96
N GLY A 247 10.49 0.91 -23.28
CA GLY A 247 9.24 1.35 -23.90
C GLY A 247 8.92 2.84 -23.82
N ASN A 248 7.68 3.20 -24.10
CA ASN A 248 7.20 4.59 -24.05
C ASN A 248 6.85 5.04 -22.63
N THR A 249 6.81 6.35 -22.41
CA THR A 249 6.21 6.92 -21.21
C THR A 249 4.69 7.03 -21.36
N LEU A 250 4.00 7.15 -20.22
CA LEU A 250 2.55 7.30 -20.12
C LEU A 250 2.22 8.56 -19.33
N THR A 251 1.13 9.22 -19.66
CA THR A 251 0.57 10.28 -18.83
C THR A 251 -0.17 9.66 -17.65
N VAL A 252 0.07 10.17 -16.45
CA VAL A 252 -0.70 9.86 -15.25
C VAL A 252 -1.50 11.07 -14.79
N GLU A 253 -2.39 10.86 -13.84
CA GLU A 253 -3.08 11.94 -13.15
C GLU A 253 -2.09 12.85 -12.41
N LYS A 254 -2.43 14.14 -12.30
CA LYS A 254 -1.67 15.06 -11.44
C LYS A 254 -1.79 14.64 -9.97
N ASP A 255 -0.81 15.02 -9.16
CA ASP A 255 -0.69 14.61 -7.76
C ASP A 255 -0.78 13.08 -7.57
N SER A 256 -0.18 12.35 -8.51
CA SER A 256 -0.01 10.91 -8.40
C SER A 256 0.87 10.58 -7.19
N TYR A 257 0.53 9.50 -6.48
CA TYR A 257 1.20 9.12 -5.25
C TYR A 257 1.96 7.80 -5.38
N LEU A 258 1.27 6.67 -5.36
CA LEU A 258 1.89 5.34 -5.41
C LEU A 258 1.76 4.70 -6.78
N VAL A 259 2.67 3.78 -7.05
CA VAL A 259 2.62 2.89 -8.20
C VAL A 259 2.67 1.43 -7.73
N ARG A 260 1.83 0.57 -8.30
CA ARG A 260 1.74 -0.86 -7.96
C ARG A 260 1.55 -1.71 -9.21
N PHE A 261 2.36 -2.74 -9.36
CA PHE A 261 2.09 -3.77 -10.36
C PHE A 261 1.02 -4.74 -9.84
N THR A 262 0.23 -5.24 -10.77
CA THR A 262 -0.61 -6.42 -10.56
C THR A 262 0.25 -7.68 -10.34
N PRO A 263 -0.22 -8.70 -9.60
CA PRO A 263 0.56 -9.92 -9.33
C PRO A 263 0.99 -10.69 -10.59
N ASP A 264 0.22 -10.60 -11.68
CA ASP A 264 0.56 -11.19 -12.96
C ASP A 264 1.52 -10.33 -13.80
N ALA A 265 1.84 -9.13 -13.31
CA ALA A 265 2.69 -8.10 -13.90
C ALA A 265 2.21 -7.53 -15.24
N ARG A 266 0.98 -7.84 -15.68
CA ARG A 266 0.47 -7.38 -16.97
C ARG A 266 -0.02 -5.94 -16.91
N HIS A 267 -0.41 -5.48 -15.73
CA HIS A 267 -0.85 -4.12 -15.49
C HIS A 267 -0.10 -3.45 -14.36
N VAL A 268 -0.03 -2.13 -14.42
CA VAL A 268 0.43 -1.25 -13.36
C VAL A 268 -0.64 -0.21 -13.07
N LEU A 269 -0.79 0.13 -11.79
CA LEU A 269 -1.79 1.04 -11.28
C LEU A 269 -1.10 2.24 -10.64
N VAL A 270 -1.70 3.43 -10.77
CA VAL A 270 -1.27 4.68 -10.13
C VAL A 270 -2.48 5.39 -9.54
N ASN A 271 -2.40 5.88 -8.30
CA ASN A 271 -3.46 6.67 -7.69
C ASN A 271 -3.18 8.18 -7.78
N GLY A 272 -4.22 8.97 -8.06
CA GLY A 272 -4.19 10.43 -8.06
C GLY A 272 -4.91 11.01 -6.85
N SER A 273 -4.20 11.78 -6.02
CA SER A 273 -4.73 12.34 -4.76
C SER A 273 -5.48 13.67 -4.93
N TYR A 274 -5.04 14.49 -5.88
CA TYR A 274 -5.53 15.86 -6.15
C TYR A 274 -5.49 16.79 -4.93
N ALA A 275 -4.54 16.59 -4.03
CA ALA A 275 -4.42 17.31 -2.76
C ALA A 275 -3.43 18.49 -2.79
N SER A 276 -2.68 18.68 -3.88
CA SER A 276 -1.62 19.67 -3.91
C SER A 276 -2.10 21.08 -4.27
N ALA A 277 -1.22 22.04 -4.02
CA ALA A 277 -1.42 23.45 -4.36
C ALA A 277 -1.66 23.68 -5.87
N ASP A 278 -1.31 22.74 -6.76
CA ASP A 278 -1.55 22.84 -8.20
C ASP A 278 -3.04 22.96 -8.54
N PHE A 279 -3.93 22.54 -7.64
CA PHE A 279 -5.37 22.69 -7.78
C PHE A 279 -5.94 23.97 -7.14
N ASN A 280 -5.13 24.80 -6.48
CA ASN A 280 -5.57 25.93 -5.63
C ASN A 280 -6.60 25.52 -4.57
N LEU A 281 -6.54 24.26 -4.13
CA LEU A 281 -7.38 23.71 -3.08
C LEU A 281 -6.47 23.56 -1.87
N GLU A 282 -6.58 24.44 -0.87
CA GLU A 282 -6.10 24.10 0.47
C GLU A 282 -6.70 22.73 0.80
N PHE A 283 -5.93 21.70 1.19
CA PHE A 283 -6.33 20.28 1.44
C PHE A 283 -7.85 20.02 1.66
N SER A 284 -8.49 20.88 2.46
CA SER A 284 -9.93 21.12 2.58
C SER A 284 -10.78 21.18 1.30
N GLY A 285 -10.23 21.39 0.10
CA GLY A 285 -10.97 21.59 -1.15
C GLY A 285 -10.86 20.43 -2.14
N ALA A 286 -9.98 19.47 -1.89
CA ALA A 286 -9.63 18.39 -2.82
C ALA A 286 -10.88 17.62 -3.32
N PRO A 287 -11.00 17.34 -4.63
CA PRO A 287 -12.07 16.51 -5.16
C PRO A 287 -11.86 15.04 -4.78
N ARG A 288 -12.77 14.18 -5.23
CA ARG A 288 -12.58 12.73 -5.17
C ARG A 288 -11.37 12.34 -6.01
N GLY A 289 -10.57 11.41 -5.49
CA GLY A 289 -9.36 10.92 -6.13
C GLY A 289 -9.63 9.89 -7.23
N SER A 290 -8.57 9.24 -7.69
CA SER A 290 -8.70 8.18 -8.68
C SER A 290 -7.63 7.10 -8.58
N VAL A 291 -7.90 5.97 -9.24
CA VAL A 291 -6.91 4.95 -9.63
C VAL A 291 -6.97 4.76 -11.14
N ASP A 292 -5.81 4.85 -11.76
CA ASP A 292 -5.60 4.59 -13.18
C ASP A 292 -4.92 3.23 -13.40
N SER A 293 -5.33 2.52 -14.45
CA SER A 293 -4.76 1.24 -14.88
C SER A 293 -4.09 1.36 -16.23
N TYR A 294 -2.90 0.80 -16.34
CA TYR A 294 -2.10 0.78 -17.56
C TYR A 294 -1.66 -0.64 -17.88
N ARG A 295 -1.83 -1.04 -19.15
CA ARG A 295 -1.30 -2.28 -19.68
C ARG A 295 0.19 -2.12 -19.96
N VAL A 296 0.99 -2.99 -19.36
CA VAL A 296 2.44 -3.09 -19.56
C VAL A 296 2.72 -4.03 -20.73
N ALA A 297 3.75 -3.72 -21.53
CA ALA A 297 4.11 -4.43 -22.76
C ALA A 297 2.90 -4.90 -23.61
N ALA A 298 1.94 -4.00 -23.86
CA ALA A 298 0.71 -4.29 -24.61
C ALA A 298 0.97 -4.69 -26.07
N SER A 299 2.05 -4.18 -26.65
CA SER A 299 2.58 -4.57 -27.96
C SER A 299 4.09 -4.34 -27.99
N ILE A 300 4.76 -4.78 -29.05
CA ILE A 300 6.15 -4.45 -29.34
C ILE A 300 6.16 -3.52 -30.56
N ASP A 301 7.03 -2.51 -30.57
CA ASP A 301 7.20 -1.62 -31.73
C ASP A 301 8.32 -2.09 -32.69
N ALA A 302 8.57 -1.31 -33.73
CA ALA A 302 9.56 -1.64 -34.77
C ALA A 302 11.00 -1.72 -34.24
N ASP A 303 11.30 -1.06 -33.12
CA ASP A 303 12.63 -1.05 -32.48
C ASP A 303 12.74 -2.13 -31.39
N ASN A 304 11.80 -3.08 -31.38
CA ASN A 304 11.68 -4.14 -30.39
C ASN A 304 11.51 -3.63 -28.95
N GLN A 305 10.94 -2.42 -28.78
CA GLN A 305 10.60 -1.85 -27.48
C GLN A 305 9.15 -2.17 -27.14
N PRO A 306 8.84 -2.47 -25.86
CA PRO A 306 7.46 -2.63 -25.44
C PRO A 306 6.70 -1.31 -25.55
N ARG A 307 5.40 -1.41 -25.81
CA ARG A 307 4.47 -0.29 -25.78
C ARG A 307 3.49 -0.47 -24.64
N HIS A 308 3.45 0.51 -23.77
CA HIS A 308 2.53 0.58 -22.64
C HIS A 308 1.31 1.42 -23.02
N ARG A 309 0.14 1.11 -22.47
CA ARG A 309 -1.12 1.80 -22.81
C ARG A 309 -1.98 2.05 -21.60
N PHE A 310 -2.62 3.20 -21.53
CA PHE A 310 -3.73 3.44 -20.62
C PHE A 310 -4.87 2.45 -20.91
N VAL A 311 -5.56 1.99 -19.87
CA VAL A 311 -6.66 1.03 -19.95
C VAL A 311 -7.94 1.62 -19.40
N ASP A 312 -7.92 2.05 -18.14
CA ASP A 312 -9.13 2.47 -17.44
C ASP A 312 -8.79 3.40 -16.28
N ARG A 313 -9.79 4.16 -15.83
CA ARG A 313 -9.72 5.04 -14.67
C ARG A 313 -10.99 4.90 -13.85
N VAL A 314 -10.85 4.88 -12.53
CA VAL A 314 -11.98 4.86 -11.61
C VAL A 314 -11.81 5.88 -10.51
N GLU A 315 -12.91 6.51 -10.10
CA GLU A 315 -12.94 7.44 -8.98
C GLU A 315 -12.88 6.70 -7.63
N THR A 316 -12.21 7.29 -6.64
CA THR A 316 -12.11 6.81 -5.25
C THR A 316 -12.76 7.80 -4.28
N GLY A 317 -12.59 7.61 -2.97
CA GLY A 317 -12.81 8.65 -1.97
C GLY A 317 -11.85 9.83 -2.11
N VAL A 318 -11.91 10.79 -1.20
CA VAL A 318 -11.15 12.04 -1.28
C VAL A 318 -9.73 11.85 -0.72
N ILE A 319 -8.74 12.31 -1.49
CA ILE A 319 -7.30 12.22 -1.19
C ILE A 319 -6.89 10.75 -0.90
N PRO A 320 -6.96 9.86 -1.90
CA PRO A 320 -6.39 8.52 -1.80
C PRO A 320 -4.87 8.62 -1.79
N GLU A 321 -4.21 8.18 -0.72
CA GLU A 321 -2.75 8.13 -0.66
C GLU A 321 -2.23 6.71 -0.80
N GLY A 322 -2.70 5.80 0.07
CA GLY A 322 -2.34 4.39 0.05
C GLY A 322 -3.05 3.61 -1.05
N MET A 323 -2.36 2.59 -1.59
CA MET A 323 -2.91 1.68 -2.59
C MET A 323 -2.23 0.30 -2.54
N ASP A 324 -3.02 -0.75 -2.58
CA ASP A 324 -2.55 -2.13 -2.73
C ASP A 324 -3.44 -2.94 -3.69
N VAL A 325 -2.86 -3.99 -4.26
CA VAL A 325 -3.54 -4.94 -5.15
C VAL A 325 -3.60 -6.29 -4.46
N SER A 326 -4.79 -6.86 -4.39
CA SER A 326 -5.00 -8.21 -3.84
C SER A 326 -4.11 -9.26 -4.52
N PRO A 327 -3.60 -10.26 -3.78
CA PRO A 327 -2.78 -11.34 -4.34
C PRO A 327 -3.41 -12.11 -5.52
N ASP A 328 -4.75 -12.23 -5.55
CA ASP A 328 -5.46 -12.86 -6.67
C ASP A 328 -5.65 -11.93 -7.89
N GLY A 329 -5.27 -10.65 -7.77
CA GLY A 329 -5.33 -9.64 -8.82
C GLY A 329 -6.76 -9.17 -9.16
N ARG A 330 -7.75 -9.41 -8.29
CA ARG A 330 -9.16 -9.09 -8.57
C ARG A 330 -9.69 -7.86 -7.87
N PHE A 331 -8.96 -7.35 -6.88
CA PHE A 331 -9.31 -6.17 -6.13
C PHE A 331 -8.13 -5.21 -5.97
N VAL A 332 -8.47 -3.92 -5.93
CA VAL A 332 -7.60 -2.80 -5.55
C VAL A 332 -8.27 -2.11 -4.36
N ILE A 333 -7.48 -1.68 -3.40
CA ILE A 333 -7.93 -0.90 -2.24
C ILE A 333 -7.15 0.41 -2.19
N THR A 334 -7.83 1.50 -1.85
CA THR A 334 -7.18 2.76 -1.47
C THR A 334 -7.53 3.17 -0.05
N ALA A 335 -6.60 3.80 0.65
CA ALA A 335 -6.85 4.49 1.92
C ALA A 335 -7.03 5.99 1.63
N ASN A 336 -8.17 6.55 2.04
CA ASN A 336 -8.59 7.89 1.68
C ASN A 336 -8.69 8.76 2.93
N LEU A 337 -8.04 9.92 2.92
CA LEU A 337 -8.00 10.83 4.07
C LEU A 337 -9.37 11.45 4.35
N GLU A 338 -10.21 11.66 3.33
CA GLU A 338 -11.54 12.28 3.46
C GLU A 338 -11.56 13.65 4.14
N ARG A 339 -10.44 14.39 4.17
CA ARG A 339 -10.29 15.66 4.93
C ARG A 339 -10.41 15.45 6.46
N SER A 340 -9.91 14.33 6.96
CA SER A 340 -9.82 14.02 8.40
C SER A 340 -8.64 14.68 9.12
N THR A 341 -7.81 15.45 8.41
CA THR A 341 -6.60 16.09 8.94
C THR A 341 -6.79 17.44 9.64
N PRO A 342 -7.77 18.33 9.30
CA PRO A 342 -7.92 19.61 9.99
C PRO A 342 -8.15 19.49 11.50
N ARG A 343 -8.06 20.60 12.24
CA ARG A 343 -8.21 20.57 13.69
C ARG A 343 -9.65 20.23 14.09
N PRO A 344 -9.84 19.60 15.27
CA PRO A 344 -11.16 19.51 15.88
C PRO A 344 -11.83 20.89 15.96
N GLY A 345 -12.99 21.03 15.32
CA GLY A 345 -13.77 22.27 15.26
C GLY A 345 -13.59 23.10 13.99
N ASP A 346 -12.63 22.77 13.11
CA ASP A 346 -12.55 23.37 11.77
C ASP A 346 -13.78 23.00 10.94
N ALA A 347 -14.37 23.97 10.24
CA ALA A 347 -15.59 23.78 9.44
C ALA A 347 -15.41 22.77 8.28
N ASP A 348 -14.18 22.61 7.80
CA ASP A 348 -13.84 21.69 6.71
C ASP A 348 -13.49 20.27 7.18
N MET A 349 -13.43 20.03 8.50
CA MET A 349 -13.04 18.74 9.06
C MET A 349 -14.16 17.72 8.91
N THR A 350 -13.86 16.57 8.32
CA THR A 350 -14.72 15.39 8.45
C THR A 350 -14.31 14.58 9.67
N ARG A 351 -15.29 13.96 10.35
CA ARG A 351 -15.05 13.02 11.46
C ARG A 351 -15.11 11.56 11.01
N TYR A 352 -14.52 11.28 9.86
CA TYR A 352 -14.33 9.92 9.34
C TYR A 352 -13.20 9.92 8.31
N ALA A 353 -12.65 8.76 8.05
CA ALA A 353 -11.87 8.46 6.86
C ALA A 353 -12.52 7.31 6.09
N SER A 354 -12.00 6.94 4.91
CA SER A 354 -12.60 5.85 4.14
C SER A 354 -11.58 4.96 3.45
N MET A 355 -12.03 3.79 2.98
CA MET A 355 -11.32 3.01 1.97
C MET A 355 -12.21 2.81 0.74
N SER A 356 -11.64 2.90 -0.46
CA SER A 356 -12.36 2.57 -1.70
C SER A 356 -11.99 1.16 -2.17
N LEU A 357 -12.98 0.27 -2.26
CA LEU A 357 -12.81 -1.05 -2.86
C LEU A 357 -13.14 -0.99 -4.34
N ILE A 358 -12.25 -1.50 -5.17
CA ILE A 358 -12.36 -1.52 -6.63
C ILE A 358 -12.16 -2.95 -7.11
N ARG A 359 -13.05 -3.43 -7.99
CA ARG A 359 -12.82 -4.66 -8.76
C ARG A 359 -11.85 -4.36 -9.90
N LEU A 360 -10.88 -5.24 -10.06
CA LEU A 360 -9.94 -5.27 -11.17
C LEU A 360 -10.20 -6.53 -11.99
N ASP A 361 -10.39 -6.37 -13.29
CA ASP A 361 -10.30 -7.50 -14.22
C ASP A 361 -8.82 -7.76 -14.51
N PRO A 362 -8.22 -8.88 -14.04
CA PRO A 362 -6.80 -9.14 -14.26
C PRO A 362 -6.46 -9.34 -15.74
N GLN A 363 -7.44 -9.72 -16.59
CA GLN A 363 -7.24 -9.97 -18.02
C GLN A 363 -7.29 -8.70 -18.86
N THR A 364 -8.21 -7.78 -18.56
CA THR A 364 -8.35 -6.55 -19.34
C THR A 364 -7.64 -5.37 -18.68
N GLY A 365 -7.55 -5.36 -17.35
CA GLY A 365 -7.09 -4.23 -16.53
C GLY A 365 -8.19 -3.24 -16.22
N ARG A 366 -9.44 -3.55 -16.58
CA ARG A 366 -10.58 -2.68 -16.34
C ARG A 366 -10.90 -2.59 -14.86
N LEU A 367 -11.36 -1.41 -14.45
CA LEU A 367 -11.66 -1.08 -13.07
C LEU A 367 -13.16 -0.86 -12.91
N LYS A 368 -13.74 -1.36 -11.81
CA LYS A 368 -15.13 -1.08 -11.43
C LYS A 368 -15.18 -0.80 -9.94
N ARG A 369 -15.57 0.41 -9.57
CA ARG A 369 -15.77 0.78 -8.16
C ARG A 369 -16.84 -0.11 -7.53
N VAL A 370 -16.55 -0.64 -6.35
CA VAL A 370 -17.51 -1.35 -5.51
C VAL A 370 -18.18 -0.36 -4.56
N GLY A 371 -17.38 0.40 -3.82
CA GLY A 371 -17.88 1.42 -2.89
C GLY A 371 -16.77 2.10 -2.11
N ASP A 372 -17.13 3.14 -1.36
CA ASP A 372 -16.29 3.71 -0.30
C ASP A 372 -16.85 3.31 1.06
N TYR A 373 -15.97 2.89 1.94
CA TYR A 373 -16.31 2.35 3.26
C TYR A 373 -15.74 3.26 4.33
N ALA A 374 -16.61 4.11 4.89
CA ALA A 374 -16.24 5.04 5.93
C ALA A 374 -15.94 4.35 7.26
N PHE A 375 -15.02 4.92 8.03
CA PHE A 375 -14.70 4.46 9.38
C PHE A 375 -14.20 5.58 10.28
N ASP A 376 -14.33 5.34 11.57
CA ASP A 376 -13.83 6.22 12.62
C ASP A 376 -12.30 6.13 12.72
N GLY A 377 -11.64 7.26 12.56
CA GLY A 377 -10.19 7.39 12.43
C GLY A 377 -9.79 8.56 11.55
N ALA A 378 -8.60 9.12 11.80
CA ALA A 378 -8.01 10.19 10.99
C ALA A 378 -6.77 9.71 10.24
N LEU A 379 -6.53 10.33 9.08
CA LEU A 379 -5.31 10.22 8.27
C LEU A 379 -4.87 8.76 8.00
N PRO A 380 -5.72 7.87 7.46
CA PRO A 380 -5.26 6.57 7.01
C PRO A 380 -4.46 6.71 5.72
N GLU A 381 -3.24 6.19 5.71
CA GLU A 381 -2.32 6.38 4.58
C GLU A 381 -1.95 5.08 3.88
N MET A 382 -2.20 3.92 4.47
CA MET A 382 -1.97 2.65 3.80
C MET A 382 -2.96 1.57 4.22
N ALA A 383 -3.44 0.83 3.23
CA ALA A 383 -4.19 -0.40 3.40
C ALA A 383 -3.53 -1.53 2.58
N VAL A 384 -3.44 -2.73 3.14
CA VAL A 384 -2.86 -3.91 2.48
C VAL A 384 -3.78 -5.11 2.54
N PHE A 385 -3.82 -5.89 1.46
CA PHE A 385 -4.52 -7.17 1.44
C PHE A 385 -3.71 -8.27 2.15
N ASP A 386 -4.43 -9.17 2.79
CA ASP A 386 -3.90 -10.44 3.27
C ASP A 386 -3.66 -11.44 2.12
N ASN A 387 -2.99 -12.56 2.39
CA ASN A 387 -2.69 -13.59 1.39
C ASN A 387 -3.94 -14.24 0.78
N SER A 388 -5.05 -14.26 1.51
CA SER A 388 -6.31 -14.83 1.02
C SER A 388 -7.06 -13.91 0.05
N SER A 389 -6.67 -12.63 -0.06
CA SER A 389 -7.40 -11.59 -0.78
C SER A 389 -8.79 -11.30 -0.19
N ARG A 390 -9.07 -11.74 1.04
CA ARG A 390 -10.38 -11.59 1.70
C ARG A 390 -10.35 -10.70 2.92
N PHE A 391 -9.17 -10.28 3.37
CA PHE A 391 -9.02 -9.33 4.45
C PHE A 391 -8.10 -8.18 4.06
N VAL A 392 -8.31 -7.06 4.74
CA VAL A 392 -7.51 -5.85 4.59
C VAL A 392 -7.10 -5.36 5.97
N ALA A 393 -5.84 -4.94 6.11
CA ALA A 393 -5.36 -4.20 7.27
C ALA A 393 -5.11 -2.75 6.83
N VAL A 394 -5.55 -1.78 7.62
CA VAL A 394 -5.41 -0.34 7.32
C VAL A 394 -4.78 0.39 8.50
N THR A 395 -3.89 1.34 8.21
CA THR A 395 -3.35 2.23 9.23
C THR A 395 -4.38 3.28 9.64
N VAL A 396 -4.44 3.60 10.92
CA VAL A 396 -5.23 4.69 11.46
C VAL A 396 -4.28 5.56 12.27
N PHE A 397 -3.96 6.75 11.76
CA PHE A 397 -2.97 7.65 12.35
C PHE A 397 -3.29 7.96 13.81
N SER A 398 -4.55 8.31 14.05
CA SER A 398 -5.13 8.54 15.37
C SER A 398 -6.65 8.40 15.35
N GLN A 399 -7.23 8.03 16.49
CA GLN A 399 -8.69 8.03 16.70
C GLN A 399 -9.17 9.43 17.12
N PHE A 400 -10.32 9.89 16.61
CA PHE A 400 -10.82 11.25 16.90
C PHE A 400 -11.14 11.49 18.38
N ASP A 401 -11.61 10.45 19.08
CA ASP A 401 -12.05 10.55 20.47
C ASP A 401 -11.05 9.90 21.46
N ASP A 402 -9.83 9.55 21.01
CA ASP A 402 -8.75 9.10 21.91
C ASP A 402 -7.92 10.31 22.40
N PRO A 403 -7.99 10.69 23.69
CA PRO A 403 -7.22 11.81 24.21
C PRO A 403 -5.70 11.59 24.18
N ARG A 404 -5.24 10.35 23.97
CA ARG A 404 -3.83 10.02 23.79
C ARG A 404 -3.40 10.01 22.32
N ALA A 405 -4.35 10.21 21.40
CA ALA A 405 -4.14 10.16 19.95
C ALA A 405 -3.33 8.93 19.51
N ARG A 406 -3.58 7.76 20.10
CA ARG A 406 -2.86 6.53 19.73
C ARG A 406 -3.26 6.11 18.31
N GLY A 407 -2.30 5.53 17.61
CA GLY A 407 -2.51 4.92 16.31
C GLY A 407 -2.98 3.48 16.43
N SER A 408 -3.56 2.96 15.36
CA SER A 408 -3.92 1.54 15.27
C SER A 408 -3.74 0.98 13.86
N ILE A 409 -3.66 -0.34 13.79
CA ILE A 409 -3.86 -1.10 12.57
C ILE A 409 -5.21 -1.81 12.70
N ASP A 410 -6.17 -1.40 11.87
CA ASP A 410 -7.55 -1.90 11.89
C ASP A 410 -7.77 -2.94 10.80
N PHE A 411 -8.57 -3.97 11.10
CA PHE A 411 -8.78 -5.12 10.21
C PHE A 411 -10.19 -5.16 9.65
N TRP A 412 -10.29 -5.49 8.37
CA TRP A 412 -11.53 -5.57 7.60
C TRP A 412 -11.60 -6.88 6.85
N ARG A 413 -12.83 -7.33 6.59
CA ARG A 413 -13.10 -8.48 5.72
C ARG A 413 -13.88 -8.02 4.50
N ILE A 414 -13.63 -8.68 3.37
CA ILE A 414 -14.37 -8.52 2.13
C ILE A 414 -15.35 -9.67 2.02
N GLU A 415 -16.62 -9.36 1.93
CA GLU A 415 -17.71 -10.31 1.86
C GLU A 415 -18.42 -10.25 0.54
N GLY A 416 -18.75 -11.41 -0.02
CA GLY A 416 -19.67 -11.52 -1.14
C GLY A 416 -21.03 -11.98 -0.64
N ASP A 417 -22.10 -11.52 -1.26
CA ASP A 417 -23.43 -12.06 -1.03
C ASP A 417 -23.54 -13.45 -1.71
N PRO A 418 -23.84 -14.54 -0.96
CA PRO A 418 -23.97 -15.87 -1.56
C PRO A 418 -25.09 -15.99 -2.59
N LEU A 419 -26.08 -15.09 -2.53
CA LEU A 419 -27.22 -15.05 -3.45
C LEU A 419 -27.06 -13.99 -4.55
N ASP A 420 -26.14 -13.04 -4.37
CA ASP A 420 -25.77 -12.03 -5.37
C ASP A 420 -24.23 -11.89 -5.46
N PRO A 421 -23.56 -12.70 -6.29
CA PRO A 421 -22.10 -12.68 -6.42
C PRO A 421 -21.50 -11.33 -6.86
N GLU A 422 -22.31 -10.46 -7.47
CA GLU A 422 -21.89 -9.11 -7.86
C GLU A 422 -21.83 -8.16 -6.66
N ARG A 423 -22.65 -8.42 -5.63
CA ARG A 423 -22.65 -7.68 -4.37
C ARG A 423 -21.46 -8.11 -3.52
N VAL A 424 -20.49 -7.21 -3.42
CA VAL A 424 -19.33 -7.33 -2.52
C VAL A 424 -19.32 -6.14 -1.59
N GLU A 425 -19.00 -6.39 -0.32
CA GLU A 425 -18.96 -5.38 0.74
C GLU A 425 -17.70 -5.51 1.58
N MET A 426 -17.21 -4.40 2.11
CA MET A 426 -16.23 -4.42 3.19
C MET A 426 -16.93 -4.29 4.54
N VAL A 427 -16.51 -5.10 5.51
CA VAL A 427 -17.03 -5.05 6.88
C VAL A 427 -15.88 -4.87 7.86
N LYS A 428 -15.94 -3.79 8.65
CA LYS A 428 -14.97 -3.55 9.73
C LYS A 428 -15.08 -4.67 10.75
N THR A 429 -13.96 -5.29 11.08
CA THR A 429 -13.92 -6.26 12.17
C THR A 429 -13.75 -5.54 13.50
N ARG A 430 -14.02 -6.24 14.61
CA ARG A 430 -13.69 -5.73 15.96
C ARG A 430 -12.20 -5.75 16.28
N HIS A 431 -11.36 -6.27 15.37
CA HIS A 431 -9.95 -6.45 15.62
C HIS A 431 -9.16 -5.21 15.21
N SER A 432 -8.37 -4.72 16.15
CA SER A 432 -7.51 -3.55 16.00
C SER A 432 -6.27 -3.78 16.85
N ILE A 433 -5.10 -3.44 16.32
CA ILE A 433 -3.82 -3.57 17.02
C ILE A 433 -3.35 -2.15 17.34
N PRO A 434 -3.25 -1.77 18.63
CA PRO A 434 -2.70 -0.48 19.00
C PRO A 434 -1.21 -0.43 18.67
N VAL A 435 -0.77 0.70 18.12
CA VAL A 435 0.63 1.01 17.79
C VAL A 435 0.95 2.44 18.23
N THR A 436 2.23 2.81 18.17
CA THR A 436 2.66 4.21 18.33
C THR A 436 1.86 5.12 17.39
N ARG A 437 1.51 6.33 17.87
CA ARG A 437 0.78 7.34 17.09
C ARG A 437 1.41 7.53 15.71
N GLY A 438 0.56 7.80 14.73
CA GLY A 438 0.97 8.12 13.39
C GLY A 438 1.42 6.97 12.49
N PRO A 439 0.84 5.75 12.58
CA PRO A 439 1.12 4.72 11.59
C PRO A 439 0.67 5.21 10.21
N HIS A 440 1.56 5.18 9.22
CA HIS A 440 1.28 5.74 7.89
C HIS A 440 1.68 4.82 6.73
N THR A 441 2.84 4.17 6.80
CA THR A 441 3.20 3.13 5.83
C THR A 441 2.99 1.74 6.45
N LEU A 442 2.47 0.80 5.66
CA LEU A 442 2.20 -0.58 6.07
C LEU A 442 2.62 -1.55 4.96
N ALA A 443 3.32 -2.61 5.34
CA ALA A 443 3.76 -3.68 4.47
C ALA A 443 3.40 -5.04 5.07
N ILE A 444 3.13 -6.02 4.20
CA ILE A 444 2.87 -7.41 4.58
C ILE A 444 3.99 -8.31 4.05
N VAL A 445 4.49 -9.21 4.90
CA VAL A 445 5.31 -10.34 4.47
C VAL A 445 4.36 -11.49 4.20
N ARG A 446 4.38 -11.97 2.95
CA ARG A 446 3.48 -13.00 2.45
C ARG A 446 4.03 -14.41 2.69
#